data_AF-A0AAU9X2X3-F1
#
_entry.id   AF-A0AAU9X2X3-F1
#
_cell.length_a   1.000
_cell.length_b   1.000
_cell.length_c   1.000
_cell.angle_alpha   90.00
_cell.angle_beta   90.00
_cell.angle_gamma   90.00
#
_symmetry.space_group_name_H-M   'P 1'
#
loop_
_entity.id
_entity.type
_entity.pdbx_description
1 polymer ?
#
loop_
_entity_poly.entity_id
_entity_poly.type
_entity_poly.pdbx_seq_one_letter_code
_entity_poly.pdbx_strand_id
1 'polypeptide(L)' 'MLEIVHTQIYGTGRMQKFLSKDFKSIYEDVLMAPGFTHDPFAGVKDNSDIFYGWHQYYSDTDCIWMAIEYHPA' A
#
# COMPACT_ATOMS: atom_id res chain seq x y z
N MET A 1 7.61 1.30 14.88
CA MET A 1 7.69 1.16 13.41
C MET A 1 6.39 1.71 12.85
N LEU A 2 6.43 2.64 11.91
CA LEU A 2 5.22 3.10 11.21
C LEU A 2 4.98 2.13 10.05
N GLU A 3 4.17 1.12 10.30
CA GLU A 3 3.68 0.22 9.25
C GLU A 3 2.24 0.58 8.95
N ILE A 4 1.88 0.67 7.67
CA ILE A 4 0.50 0.89 7.25
C ILE A 4 0.07 -0.28 6.37
N VAL A 5 -1.03 -0.91 6.78
CA VAL A 5 -1.76 -1.89 5.97
C VAL A 5 -3.13 -1.35 5.64
N HIS A 6 -3.68 -1.78 4.51
CA HIS A 6 -5.03 -1.44 4.13
C HIS A 6 -5.85 -2.70 3.91
N THR A 7 -7.05 -2.70 4.47
CA THR A 7 -8.05 -3.75 4.27
C THR A 7 -9.15 -3.22 3.35
N GLN A 8 -9.46 -3.96 2.29
CA GLN A 8 -10.58 -3.65 1.40
C GLN A 8 -11.90 -4.07 2.05
N ILE A 9 -12.86 -3.16 2.16
CA ILE A 9 -14.17 -3.44 2.76
C ILE A 9 -15.24 -3.61 1.68
N TYR A 10 -15.24 -2.75 0.66
CA TYR A 10 -16.22 -2.76 -0.43
C TYR A 10 -15.58 -2.33 -1.75
N GLY A 11 -16.08 -2.88 -2.87
CA GLY A 11 -15.55 -2.61 -4.21
C GLY A 11 -14.20 -3.28 -4.47
N THR A 12 -13.65 -3.02 -5.64
CA THR A 12 -12.33 -3.52 -6.05
C THR A 12 -11.39 -2.38 -6.39
N GLY A 13 -10.13 -2.50 -5.99
CA GLY A 13 -9.08 -1.54 -6.33
C GLY A 13 -7.70 -2.18 -6.32
N ARG A 14 -6.67 -1.34 -6.26
CA ARG A 14 -5.27 -1.75 -6.35
C ARG A 14 -4.39 -0.91 -5.44
N MET A 15 -3.46 -1.56 -4.76
CA MET A 15 -2.32 -0.87 -4.17
C MET A 15 -1.13 -0.97 -5.12
N GLN A 16 -0.76 0.16 -5.69
CA GLN A 16 0.24 0.26 -6.76
C GLN A 16 1.57 0.73 -6.18
N LYS A 17 2.68 0.12 -6.58
CA LYS A 17 4.04 0.52 -6.19
C LYS A 17 4.83 1.00 -7.41
N PHE A 18 5.64 2.04 -7.21
CA PHE A 18 6.37 2.73 -8.27
C PHE A 18 7.86 2.84 -7.93
N LEU A 19 8.72 2.74 -8.94
CA LEU A 19 10.17 2.90 -8.80
C LEU A 19 10.56 4.37 -8.58
N SER A 20 9.75 5.31 -9.08
CA SER A 20 9.98 6.75 -8.96
C SER A 20 8.66 7.53 -8.89
N LYS A 21 8.74 8.86 -8.79
CA LYS A 21 7.55 9.74 -8.78
C LYS A 21 6.97 9.92 -10.19
N ASP A 22 6.66 8.82 -10.85
CA ASP A 22 6.09 8.76 -12.21
C ASP A 22 5.14 7.55 -12.31
N PHE A 23 3.92 7.78 -12.80
CA PHE A 23 2.93 6.72 -13.02
C PHE A 23 3.40 5.64 -13.98
N LYS A 24 4.31 5.95 -14.92
CA LYS A 24 4.89 4.97 -15.84
C LYS A 24 5.90 4.04 -15.17
N SER A 25 6.35 4.37 -13.97
CA SER A 25 7.34 3.59 -13.22
C SER A 25 6.72 2.52 -12.32
N ILE A 26 5.45 2.17 -12.55
CA ILE A 26 4.76 1.11 -11.82
C ILE A 26 5.52 -0.22 -12.00
N TYR A 27 5.78 -0.91 -10.91
CA TYR A 27 6.44 -2.22 -10.94
C TYR A 27 5.63 -3.31 -10.26
N GLU A 28 4.61 -2.96 -9.48
CA GLU A 28 3.73 -3.92 -8.82
C GLU A 28 2.32 -3.34 -8.64
N ASP A 29 1.32 -4.17 -8.95
CA ASP A 29 -0.10 -3.92 -8.76
C ASP A 29 -0.67 -5.00 -7.82
N VAL A 30 -0.96 -4.63 -6.59
CA VAL A 30 -1.60 -5.54 -5.63
C VAL A 30 -3.11 -5.39 -5.75
N LEU A 31 -3.79 -6.41 -6.26
CA LEU A 31 -5.24 -6.43 -6.36
C LEU A 31 -5.90 -6.44 -4.97
N MET A 32 -6.85 -5.53 -4.76
CA MET A 32 -7.60 -5.38 -3.51
C MET A 32 -9.06 -5.77 -3.75
N ALA A 33 -9.43 -6.98 -3.32
CA ALA A 33 -10.81 -7.46 -3.31
C ALA A 33 -11.40 -7.39 -1.89
N PRO A 34 -12.74 -7.28 -1.71
CA PRO A 34 -13.34 -7.20 -0.38
C PRO A 34 -12.87 -8.31 0.57
N GLY A 35 -12.46 -7.94 1.77
CA GLY A 35 -11.88 -8.84 2.78
C GLY A 35 -10.36 -9.01 2.69
N PHE A 36 -9.72 -8.57 1.61
CA PHE A 36 -8.26 -8.67 1.46
C PHE A 36 -7.53 -7.55 2.20
N THR A 37 -6.43 -7.91 2.86
CA THR A 37 -5.47 -6.98 3.47
C THR A 37 -4.10 -7.21 2.84
N HIS A 38 -3.46 -6.17 2.34
CA HIS A 38 -2.13 -6.29 1.75
C HIS A 38 -1.02 -6.26 2.81
N ASP A 39 0.15 -6.81 2.46
CA ASP A 39 1.35 -6.75 3.31
C ASP A 39 1.90 -5.32 3.41
N PRO A 40 2.57 -4.94 4.52
CA PRO A 40 3.22 -3.64 4.65
C PRO A 40 4.18 -3.32 3.50
N PHE A 41 4.17 -2.07 3.04
CA PHE A 41 5.06 -1.60 1.95
C PHE A 41 6.37 -0.98 2.45
N ALA A 42 6.49 -0.80 3.76
CA ALA A 42 7.72 -0.32 4.38
C ALA A 42 8.86 -1.31 4.09
N GLY A 43 9.98 -0.80 3.62
CA GLY A 43 11.24 -1.54 3.56
C GLY A 43 12.23 -1.03 4.60
N VAL A 44 13.18 -1.88 4.99
CA VAL A 44 14.29 -1.53 5.88
C VAL A 44 15.56 -1.45 5.05
N LYS A 45 16.24 -0.30 5.08
CA LYS A 45 17.57 -0.15 4.47
C LYS A 45 18.65 -0.77 5.38
N ASP A 46 19.83 -1.03 4.82
CA ASP A 46 20.97 -1.60 5.56
C ASP A 46 21.37 -0.79 6.81
N ASN A 47 21.12 0.51 6.81
CA ASN A 47 21.38 1.41 7.94
C ASN A 47 20.23 1.47 8.96
N SER A 48 19.25 0.55 8.88
CA SER A 48 18.02 0.53 9.69
C SER A 48 17.04 1.70 9.43
N ASP A 49 17.28 2.52 8.41
CA ASP A 49 16.28 3.53 8.01
C ASP A 49 15.10 2.83 7.35
N ILE A 50 13.89 3.23 7.77
CA ILE A 50 12.66 2.80 7.12
C ILE A 50 12.49 3.64 5.85
N PHE A 51 12.27 2.98 4.72
CA PHE A 51 11.89 3.66 3.50
C PHE A 51 10.49 3.24 3.08
N TYR A 52 9.73 4.21 2.62
CA TYR A 52 8.43 3.99 2.00
C TYR A 52 8.57 4.38 0.53
N GLY A 53 8.44 3.39 -0.35
CA GLY A 53 8.47 3.62 -1.80
C GLY A 53 7.30 4.48 -2.25
N TRP A 54 7.38 5.01 -3.47
CA TRP A 54 6.23 5.66 -4.10
C TRP A 54 5.11 4.63 -4.28
N HIS A 55 3.93 4.92 -3.75
CA HIS A 55 2.77 4.03 -3.85
C HIS A 55 1.47 4.84 -3.80
N GLN A 56 0.39 4.24 -4.31
CA GLN A 56 -0.95 4.81 -4.24
C GLN A 56 -2.02 3.73 -4.18
N TYR A 57 -3.21 4.12 -3.73
CA TYR A 57 -4.42 3.35 -3.99
C TYR A 57 -5.09 3.82 -5.28
N TYR A 58 -5.50 2.88 -6.12
CA TYR A 58 -6.30 3.12 -7.32
C TYR A 58 -7.62 2.34 -7.24
N SER A 59 -8.74 3.03 -7.34
CA SER A 59 -10.09 2.43 -7.31
C SER A 59 -10.52 1.98 -8.71
N ASP A 60 -10.76 0.67 -8.91
CA ASP A 60 -11.37 0.16 -10.14
C ASP A 60 -12.90 0.36 -10.13
N THR A 61 -13.52 0.33 -8.93
CA THR A 61 -14.94 0.64 -8.70
C THR A 61 -15.08 1.64 -7.55
N ASP A 62 -16.31 2.04 -7.21
CA ASP A 62 -16.57 2.71 -5.91
C ASP A 62 -16.07 1.82 -4.77
N CYS A 63 -15.25 2.39 -3.88
CA CYS A 63 -14.50 1.63 -2.88
C CYS A 63 -14.65 2.20 -1.47
N ILE A 64 -14.66 1.28 -0.50
CA ILE A 64 -14.41 1.58 0.90
C ILE A 64 -13.26 0.68 1.36
N TRP A 65 -12.26 1.27 1.99
CA TRP A 65 -11.14 0.57 2.60
C TRP A 65 -10.75 1.26 3.91
N MET A 66 -10.00 0.54 4.74
CA MET A 66 -9.53 1.01 6.03
C MET A 66 -8.01 0.94 6.08
N ALA A 67 -7.37 2.05 6.42
CA ALA A 67 -5.95 2.08 6.80
C ALA A 67 -5.82 1.74 8.29
N ILE A 68 -4.83 0.92 8.62
CA ILE A 68 -4.39 0.70 10.00
C ILE A 68 -2.92 1.13 10.05
N GLU A 69 -2.64 2.16 10.85
CA GLU A 69 -1.29 2.64 11.11
C GLU A 69 -0.80 2.09 12.45
N TYR A 70 0.27 1.31 12.43
CA TYR A 70 0.90 0.79 13.64
C TYR A 70 1.88 1.82 14.19
N HIS A 71 1.82 2.08 15.49
CA HIS A 71 2.77 2.92 16.20
C HIS A 71 3.51 2.08 17.26
N PRO A 72 4.80 2.35 17.50
CA PRO A 72 5.49 1.76 18.65
C PRO A 72 4.84 2.24 19.95
N ALA A 73 4.79 1.35 20.95
CA ALA A 73 4.31 1.64 22.29
C ALA A 73 5.28 2.51 23.10
#